data_AF-A0A0S4TEB1-F1
#
_entry.id   AF-A0A0S4TEB1-F1
#
_cell.length_a   1.000
_cell.length_b   1.000
_cell.length_c   1.000
_cell.angle_alpha   90.00
_cell.angle_beta   90.00
_cell.angle_gamma   90.00
#
_symmetry.space_group_name_H-M   'P 1'
#
loop_
_entity.id
_entity.type
_entity.pdbx_description
1 polymer ?
#
loop_
_entity_poly.entity_id
_entity_poly.type
_entity_poly.pdbx_seq_one_letter_code
_entity_poly.pdbx_strand_id
1 'polypeptide(L)'
;MAIDCIKYIKNKDINYSDKQISRELKLDSIYNSKLKLLLGLYKLEINNIEDSSIYFGPVSTSVSIKNCKNCLIAVACRQIRIHDSHGLKIRLSCCTQPLIENCYNITFDIRAKNNVNFYIIFENHLQEMGIHKSEFLTKDNFKVSDLSWLKIQDSPNWKFGNVDLEIIE
;
A
#
# COMPACT_ATOMS: atom_id res chain seq x y z
N MET A 1 6.29 -5.56 24.71
CA MET A 1 5.41 -4.56 24.08
C MET A 1 5.65 -4.66 22.58
N ALA A 2 4.62 -4.81 21.77
CA ALA A 2 4.79 -4.91 20.32
C ALA A 2 5.14 -3.54 19.75
N ILE A 3 5.96 -3.50 18.70
CA ILE A 3 6.39 -2.28 18.00
C ILE A 3 5.20 -1.78 17.18
N ASP A 4 4.70 -0.61 17.54
CA ASP A 4 3.60 0.10 16.87
C ASP A 4 4.10 1.22 15.93
N CYS A 5 5.38 1.56 16.01
CA CYS A 5 5.99 2.64 15.23
C CYS A 5 7.41 2.27 14.79
N ILE A 6 7.64 2.25 13.49
CA ILE A 6 8.94 2.05 12.85
C ILE A 6 9.36 3.37 12.21
N LYS A 7 10.53 3.89 12.59
CA LYS A 7 10.97 5.21 12.13
C LYS A 7 12.47 5.37 11.97
N TYR A 8 12.86 6.38 11.20
CA TYR A 8 14.25 6.82 11.00
C TYR A 8 15.17 5.75 10.42
N ILE A 9 14.67 5.04 9.40
CA ILE A 9 15.43 4.03 8.68
C ILE A 9 15.99 4.64 7.41
N LYS A 10 17.28 4.42 7.17
CA LYS A 10 17.96 4.93 5.98
C LYS A 10 18.97 3.92 5.45
N ASN A 11 18.99 3.69 4.14
CA ASN A 11 19.93 2.79 3.46
C ASN A 11 19.91 1.36 4.03
N LYS A 12 18.72 0.78 4.24
CA LYS A 12 18.56 -0.57 4.79
C LYS A 12 17.63 -1.43 3.95
N ASP A 13 17.89 -2.73 3.95
CA ASP A 13 16.94 -3.77 3.53
C ASP A 13 16.58 -4.59 4.78
N ILE A 14 15.31 -4.58 5.18
CA ILE A 14 14.84 -5.17 6.44
C ILE A 14 13.59 -6.01 6.18
N ASN A 15 13.62 -7.24 6.68
CA ASN A 15 12.46 -8.11 6.78
C ASN A 15 12.01 -8.22 8.24
N TYR A 16 10.82 -7.70 8.55
CA TYR A 16 10.24 -7.74 9.88
C TYR A 16 9.47 -9.05 10.09
N SER A 17 9.74 -9.73 11.20
CA SER A 17 9.01 -10.93 11.60
C SER A 17 7.77 -10.59 12.45
N ASP A 18 6.70 -11.39 12.31
CA ASP A 18 5.36 -11.17 12.89
C ASP A 18 5.34 -11.05 14.42
N LYS A 19 6.26 -11.72 15.14
CA LYS A 19 6.18 -11.89 16.60
C LYS A 19 6.44 -10.63 17.45
N GLN A 20 6.75 -9.49 16.82
CA GLN A 20 7.13 -8.27 17.52
C GLN A 20 6.37 -7.03 17.05
N ILE A 21 5.50 -7.12 16.05
CA ILE A 21 4.84 -5.96 15.44
C ILE A 21 3.39 -5.87 15.90
N SER A 22 2.95 -4.66 16.25
CA SER A 22 1.55 -4.39 16.54
C SER A 22 0.70 -4.53 15.27
N ARG A 23 -0.53 -5.04 15.41
CA ARG A 23 -1.49 -5.08 14.29
C ARG A 23 -1.92 -3.67 13.85
N GLU A 24 -1.75 -2.66 14.69
CA GLU A 24 -1.83 -1.25 14.30
C GLU A 24 -0.42 -0.66 14.20
N LEU A 25 -0.02 -0.24 13.00
CA LEU A 25 1.36 0.11 12.71
C LEU A 25 1.47 1.48 12.03
N LYS A 26 2.45 2.26 12.49
CA LYS A 26 2.91 3.48 11.83
C LYS A 26 4.33 3.29 11.29
N LEU A 27 4.55 3.68 10.04
CA LEU A 27 5.87 3.95 9.46
C LEU A 27 6.07 5.45 9.30
N ASP A 28 7.25 5.93 9.68
CA ASP A 28 7.60 7.35 9.56
C ASP A 28 9.07 7.53 9.18
N SER A 29 9.38 8.47 8.29
CA SER A 29 10.77 8.90 8.06
C SER A 29 11.69 7.75 7.62
N ILE A 30 11.33 7.12 6.50
CA ILE A 30 12.07 5.99 5.89
C ILE A 30 12.62 6.44 4.53
N TYR A 31 13.92 6.28 4.31
CA TYR A 31 14.62 6.86 3.17
C TYR A 31 15.53 5.84 2.49
N ASN A 32 15.51 5.76 1.16
CA ASN A 32 16.40 4.88 0.37
C ASN A 32 16.49 3.46 0.97
N SER A 33 15.35 2.86 1.28
CA SER A 33 15.29 1.60 2.02
C SER A 33 14.26 0.64 1.46
N LYS A 34 14.41 -0.63 1.79
CA LYS A 34 13.49 -1.70 1.45
C LYS A 34 12.99 -2.37 2.72
N LEU A 35 11.68 -2.38 2.92
CA LEU A 35 11.06 -2.94 4.11
C LEU A 35 10.02 -3.96 3.71
N LYS A 36 10.06 -5.14 4.34
CA LYS A 36 9.07 -6.21 4.19
C LYS A 36 8.38 -6.44 5.53
N LEU A 37 7.07 -6.25 5.55
CA LEU A 37 6.18 -6.40 6.71
C LEU A 37 5.02 -7.30 6.30
N LEU A 38 5.34 -8.57 6.05
CA LEU A 38 4.43 -9.54 5.44
C LEU A 38 3.58 -10.23 6.51
N LEU A 39 2.77 -9.46 7.22
CA LEU A 39 1.85 -9.92 8.27
C LEU A 39 0.47 -9.26 8.11
N GLY A 40 -0.56 -9.85 8.73
CA GLY A 40 -1.87 -9.21 8.83
C GLY A 40 -1.84 -7.97 9.73
N LEU A 41 -2.44 -6.86 9.30
CA LEU A 41 -2.55 -5.62 10.08
C LEU A 41 -4.00 -5.17 10.17
N TYR A 42 -4.41 -4.57 11.27
CA TYR A 42 -5.70 -3.89 11.38
C TYR A 42 -5.65 -2.52 10.70
N LYS A 43 -4.62 -1.72 10.97
CA LYS A 43 -4.50 -0.34 10.48
C LYS A 43 -3.05 -0.03 10.15
N LEU A 44 -2.83 0.74 9.08
CA LEU A 44 -1.50 1.13 8.63
C LEU A 44 -1.44 2.62 8.29
N GLU A 45 -0.48 3.32 8.90
CA GLU A 45 -0.16 4.72 8.60
C GLU A 45 1.28 4.82 8.06
N ILE A 46 1.44 5.40 6.88
CA ILE A 46 2.73 5.54 6.19
C ILE A 46 2.99 7.03 5.98
N ASN A 47 4.04 7.55 6.60
CA ASN A 47 4.33 8.98 6.57
C ASN A 47 5.80 9.23 6.20
N ASN A 48 6.07 10.27 5.42
CA ASN A 48 7.43 10.78 5.18
C ASN A 48 8.38 9.69 4.66
N ILE A 49 7.99 9.02 3.58
CA ILE A 49 8.79 7.96 2.95
C ILE A 49 9.34 8.48 1.61
N GLU A 50 10.64 8.32 1.37
CA GLU A 50 11.25 8.75 0.10
C GLU A 50 12.19 7.67 -0.48
N ASP A 51 12.14 7.52 -1.80
CA ASP A 51 13.01 6.63 -2.60
C ASP A 51 13.07 5.19 -2.05
N SER A 52 11.94 4.66 -1.56
CA SER A 52 11.91 3.40 -0.81
C SER A 52 10.89 2.40 -1.38
N SER A 53 11.11 1.12 -1.13
CA SER A 53 10.19 0.04 -1.51
C SER A 53 9.65 -0.68 -0.29
N ILE A 54 8.34 -0.62 -0.05
CA ILE A 54 7.74 -1.17 1.16
C ILE A 54 6.62 -2.15 0.80
N TYR A 55 6.71 -3.34 1.37
CA TYR A 55 5.80 -4.45 1.07
C TYR A 55 5.07 -4.86 2.35
N PHE A 56 3.75 -4.91 2.27
CA PHE A 56 2.88 -5.24 3.39
C PHE A 56 2.04 -6.48 3.09
N GLY A 57 1.65 -7.17 4.15
CA GLY A 57 0.50 -8.07 4.14
C GLY A 57 -0.84 -7.31 4.06
N PRO A 58 -1.96 -8.03 4.19
CA PRO A 58 -3.29 -7.44 4.13
C PRO A 58 -3.61 -6.59 5.36
N VAL A 59 -4.33 -5.48 5.12
CA VAL A 59 -4.80 -4.53 6.12
C VAL A 59 -6.32 -4.58 6.21
N SER A 60 -6.89 -5.10 7.31
CA SER A 60 -8.35 -5.32 7.40
C SER A 60 -9.18 -4.06 7.46
N THR A 61 -8.59 -2.90 7.77
CA THR A 61 -9.33 -1.62 7.77
C THR A 61 -8.78 -0.66 6.73
N SER A 62 -7.88 0.22 7.14
CA SER A 62 -7.48 1.40 6.39
C SER A 62 -5.97 1.54 6.30
N VAL A 63 -5.54 2.01 5.13
CA VAL A 63 -4.18 2.45 4.84
C VAL A 63 -4.22 3.96 4.60
N SER A 64 -3.45 4.73 5.36
CA SER A 64 -3.22 6.15 5.10
C SER A 64 -1.78 6.37 4.69
N ILE A 65 -1.57 7.03 3.55
CA ILE A 65 -0.25 7.39 3.02
C ILE A 65 -0.16 8.91 2.95
N LYS A 66 0.88 9.50 3.55
CA LYS A 66 1.08 10.96 3.57
C LYS A 66 2.53 11.33 3.31
N ASN A 67 2.77 12.41 2.58
CA ASN A 67 4.12 12.97 2.36
C ASN A 67 5.11 11.93 1.83
N CYS A 68 4.70 11.08 0.89
CA CYS A 68 5.55 10.03 0.33
C CYS A 68 5.99 10.38 -1.10
N LYS A 69 7.25 10.10 -1.45
CA LYS A 69 7.81 10.48 -2.75
C LYS A 69 8.67 9.37 -3.37
N ASN A 70 8.46 9.10 -4.65
CA ASN A 70 9.26 8.13 -5.42
C ASN A 70 9.31 6.72 -4.80
N CYS A 71 8.21 6.27 -4.19
CA CYS A 71 8.18 4.98 -3.51
C CYS A 71 7.44 3.90 -4.31
N LEU A 72 7.84 2.66 -4.09
CA LEU A 72 7.04 1.48 -4.42
C LEU A 72 6.35 0.99 -3.15
N ILE A 73 5.03 0.83 -3.19
CA ILE A 73 4.25 0.31 -2.07
C ILE A 73 3.39 -0.86 -2.56
N ALA A 74 3.51 -2.03 -1.92
CA ALA A 74 2.66 -3.18 -2.19
C ALA A 74 1.79 -3.46 -0.97
N VAL A 75 0.47 -3.45 -1.13
CA VAL A 75 -0.48 -3.64 -0.03
C VAL A 75 -1.83 -4.16 -0.53
N ALA A 76 -2.52 -4.91 0.32
CA ALA A 76 -3.94 -5.19 0.19
C ALA A 76 -4.70 -4.57 1.36
N CYS A 77 -5.87 -3.97 1.12
CA CYS A 77 -6.61 -3.30 2.20
C CYS A 77 -8.10 -3.15 1.88
N ARG A 78 -8.95 -2.83 2.87
CA ARG A 78 -10.33 -2.42 2.55
C ARG A 78 -10.36 -1.01 1.97
N GLN A 79 -9.74 -0.05 2.66
CA GLN A 79 -9.72 1.36 2.29
C GLN A 79 -8.30 1.89 2.19
N ILE A 80 -8.04 2.78 1.21
CA ILE A 80 -6.76 3.48 1.08
C ILE A 80 -6.97 4.96 0.79
N ARG A 81 -6.23 5.81 1.50
CA ARG A 81 -6.20 7.27 1.31
C ARG A 81 -4.78 7.75 1.17
N ILE A 82 -4.52 8.58 0.17
CA ILE A 82 -3.19 9.10 -0.15
C ILE A 82 -3.27 10.63 -0.18
N HIS A 83 -2.38 11.29 0.55
CA HIS A 83 -2.34 12.75 0.68
C HIS A 83 -0.93 13.26 0.45
N ASP A 84 -0.76 14.42 -0.20
CA ASP A 84 0.53 15.10 -0.40
C ASP A 84 1.66 14.16 -0.88
N SER A 85 1.36 13.26 -1.82
CA SER A 85 2.30 12.20 -2.22
C SER A 85 2.48 12.14 -3.73
N HIS A 86 3.71 11.85 -4.16
CA HIS A 86 4.14 12.10 -5.53
C HIS A 86 5.04 11.00 -6.08
N GLY A 87 4.83 10.61 -7.34
CA GLY A 87 5.68 9.61 -7.99
C GLY A 87 5.59 8.22 -7.35
N LEU A 88 4.42 7.85 -6.81
CA LEU A 88 4.22 6.55 -6.18
C LEU A 88 3.88 5.47 -7.22
N LYS A 89 4.47 4.29 -7.06
CA LYS A 89 4.06 3.05 -7.73
C LYS A 89 3.40 2.13 -6.71
N ILE A 90 2.12 1.87 -6.87
CA ILE A 90 1.34 1.14 -5.87
C ILE A 90 0.81 -0.14 -6.48
N ARG A 91 1.31 -1.29 -6.02
CA ARG A 91 0.68 -2.58 -6.26
C ARG A 91 -0.45 -2.74 -5.24
N LEU A 92 -1.70 -2.71 -5.71
CA LEU A 92 -2.86 -2.56 -4.83
C LEU A 92 -3.91 -3.64 -5.09
N SER A 93 -4.40 -4.23 -4.00
CA SER A 93 -5.73 -4.86 -3.98
C SER A 93 -6.58 -4.13 -2.95
N CYS A 94 -7.71 -3.55 -3.35
CA CYS A 94 -8.55 -2.82 -2.41
C CYS A 94 -10.04 -3.10 -2.58
N CYS A 95 -10.80 -3.06 -1.48
CA CYS A 95 -12.24 -3.37 -1.51
C CYS A 95 -13.10 -2.16 -1.90
N THR A 96 -12.59 -0.95 -1.68
CA THR A 96 -13.30 0.30 -1.96
C THR A 96 -12.46 1.25 -2.78
N GLN A 97 -13.12 2.20 -3.44
CA GLN A 97 -12.49 3.22 -4.27
C GLN A 97 -11.35 3.96 -3.53
N PRO A 98 -10.09 3.90 -4.01
CA PRO A 98 -9.00 4.69 -3.48
C PRO A 98 -9.29 6.18 -3.55
N LEU A 99 -8.80 6.91 -2.56
CA LEU A 99 -8.90 8.37 -2.49
C LEU A 99 -7.50 8.97 -2.52
N ILE A 100 -7.30 9.95 -3.40
CA ILE A 100 -6.10 10.77 -3.45
C ILE A 100 -6.45 12.24 -3.26
N GLU A 101 -5.56 13.00 -2.63
CA GLU A 101 -5.66 14.45 -2.45
C GLU A 101 -4.26 15.05 -2.51
N ASN A 102 -4.12 16.16 -3.22
CA ASN A 102 -2.85 16.84 -3.50
C ASN A 102 -1.73 15.87 -3.94
N CYS A 103 -2.08 14.93 -4.82
CA CYS A 103 -1.16 13.93 -5.36
C CYS A 103 -0.87 14.19 -6.83
N TYR A 104 0.26 13.68 -7.33
CA TYR A 104 0.53 13.63 -8.77
C TYR A 104 1.47 12.48 -9.12
N ASN A 105 1.42 12.02 -10.37
CA ASN A 105 2.23 10.91 -10.88
C ASN A 105 2.07 9.62 -10.05
N ILE A 106 0.83 9.26 -9.69
CA ILE A 106 0.52 8.00 -9.01
C ILE A 106 0.28 6.91 -10.05
N THR A 107 0.93 5.77 -9.91
CA THR A 107 0.72 4.61 -10.78
C THR A 107 0.14 3.46 -9.98
N PHE A 108 -1.05 2.99 -10.35
CA PHE A 108 -1.69 1.82 -9.73
C PHE A 108 -1.51 0.57 -10.59
N ASP A 109 -1.07 -0.53 -9.96
CA ASP A 109 -1.09 -1.89 -10.51
C ASP A 109 -2.07 -2.76 -9.71
N ILE A 110 -3.21 -3.03 -10.34
CA ILE A 110 -4.37 -3.70 -9.74
C ILE A 110 -4.63 -5.08 -10.35
N ARG A 111 -3.61 -5.79 -10.84
CA ARG A 111 -3.75 -7.16 -11.36
C ARG A 111 -4.27 -8.09 -10.24
N ALA A 112 -5.60 -8.12 -10.07
CA ALA A 112 -6.29 -8.71 -8.92
C ALA A 112 -6.92 -10.07 -9.22
N LYS A 113 -7.17 -10.41 -10.50
CA LYS A 113 -8.03 -11.56 -10.79
C LYS A 113 -7.34 -12.92 -10.60
N ASN A 114 -6.04 -13.03 -10.88
CA ASN A 114 -5.34 -14.34 -10.91
C ASN A 114 -4.02 -14.38 -10.11
N ASN A 115 -3.53 -13.25 -9.59
CA ASN A 115 -2.26 -13.21 -8.85
C ASN A 115 -2.21 -12.00 -7.89
N VAL A 116 -3.06 -12.04 -6.86
CA VAL A 116 -2.95 -11.11 -5.71
C VAL A 116 -1.81 -11.50 -4.76
N ASN A 117 -1.22 -12.68 -4.95
CA ASN A 117 -0.16 -13.19 -4.09
C ASN A 117 1.11 -12.40 -4.37
N PHE A 118 1.47 -11.54 -3.43
CA PHE A 118 2.76 -10.85 -3.44
C PHE A 118 3.85 -11.67 -2.71
N TYR A 119 3.42 -12.67 -1.91
CA TYR A 119 4.27 -13.58 -1.15
C TYR A 119 3.51 -14.87 -0.79
N ILE A 120 4.23 -15.89 -0.31
CA ILE A 120 3.77 -17.28 -0.21
C ILE A 120 2.56 -17.49 0.73
N ILE A 121 2.56 -16.88 1.92
CA ILE A 121 1.48 -17.03 2.93
C ILE A 121 0.38 -15.95 2.84
N PHE A 122 0.30 -15.22 1.73
CA PHE A 122 -0.65 -14.10 1.57
C PHE A 122 -2.12 -14.51 1.77
N GLU A 123 -2.51 -15.70 1.29
CA GLU A 123 -3.85 -16.24 1.47
C GLU A 123 -4.23 -16.47 2.93
N ASN A 124 -3.30 -17.02 3.71
CA ASN A 124 -3.51 -17.26 5.13
C ASN A 124 -3.74 -15.95 5.86
N HIS A 125 -2.97 -14.91 5.55
CA HIS A 125 -3.18 -13.58 6.14
C HIS A 125 -4.49 -12.95 5.67
N LEU A 126 -4.94 -13.15 4.42
CA LEU A 126 -6.26 -12.67 4.00
C LEU A 126 -7.38 -13.30 4.83
N GLN A 127 -7.31 -14.62 5.04
CA GLN A 127 -8.28 -15.35 5.86
C GLN A 127 -8.25 -14.89 7.33
N GLU A 128 -7.06 -14.76 7.93
CA GLU A 128 -6.88 -14.25 9.29
C GLU A 128 -7.51 -12.85 9.45
N MET A 129 -7.33 -12.00 8.44
CA MET A 129 -7.82 -10.62 8.44
C MET A 129 -9.28 -10.48 8.01
N GLY A 130 -9.96 -11.59 7.66
CA GLY A 130 -11.36 -11.58 7.23
C GLY A 130 -11.59 -10.82 5.92
N ILE A 131 -10.63 -10.84 4.99
CA ILE A 131 -10.74 -10.20 3.68
C ILE A 131 -10.87 -11.28 2.60
N HIS A 132 -11.96 -11.27 1.85
CA HIS A 132 -12.15 -12.17 0.72
C HIS A 132 -11.70 -11.53 -0.58
N LYS A 133 -10.99 -12.27 -1.44
CA LYS A 133 -10.53 -11.77 -2.75
C LYS A 133 -11.65 -11.25 -3.64
N SER A 134 -12.85 -11.82 -3.51
CA SER A 134 -14.04 -11.40 -4.25
C SER A 134 -14.50 -9.99 -3.89
N GLU A 135 -14.06 -9.45 -2.74
CA GLU A 135 -14.34 -8.07 -2.34
C GLU A 135 -13.42 -7.08 -3.06
N PHE A 136 -12.30 -7.51 -3.63
CA PHE A 136 -11.38 -6.59 -4.30
C PHE A 136 -11.94 -6.06 -5.61
N LEU A 137 -11.71 -4.77 -5.85
CA LEU A 137 -11.98 -4.11 -7.11
C LEU A 137 -11.19 -4.77 -8.25
N THR A 138 -11.86 -4.90 -9.39
CA THR A 138 -11.29 -5.36 -10.65
C THR A 138 -10.99 -4.16 -11.55
N LYS A 139 -10.31 -4.39 -12.68
CA LYS A 139 -10.07 -3.32 -13.66
C LYS A 139 -11.34 -2.64 -14.16
N ASP A 140 -12.47 -3.35 -14.15
CA ASP A 140 -13.75 -2.84 -14.67
C ASP A 140 -14.42 -1.84 -13.72
N ASN A 141 -14.21 -1.98 -12.40
CA ASN A 141 -14.82 -1.14 -11.37
C ASN A 141 -13.84 -0.29 -10.57
N PHE A 142 -12.53 -0.43 -10.81
CA PHE A 142 -11.51 0.38 -10.17
C PHE A 142 -11.52 1.80 -10.72
N LYS A 143 -11.81 2.75 -9.84
CA LYS A 143 -11.67 4.19 -10.06
C LYS A 143 -10.92 4.79 -8.88
N VAL A 144 -10.40 6.00 -9.05
CA VAL A 144 -9.75 6.75 -7.96
C VAL A 144 -10.48 8.07 -7.79
N SER A 145 -10.89 8.37 -6.56
CA SER A 145 -11.44 9.68 -6.21
C SER A 145 -10.29 10.66 -5.99
N ASP A 146 -10.08 11.61 -6.89
CA ASP A 146 -9.12 12.70 -6.71
C ASP A 146 -9.82 13.95 -6.17
N LEU A 147 -9.62 14.22 -4.88
CA LEU A 147 -10.28 15.33 -4.20
C LEU A 147 -9.75 16.71 -4.64
N SER A 148 -8.54 16.76 -5.19
CA SER A 148 -7.95 18.01 -5.69
C SER A 148 -8.30 18.29 -7.15
N TRP A 149 -9.03 17.39 -7.80
CA TRP A 149 -9.44 17.52 -9.20
C TRP A 149 -10.96 17.67 -9.35
N LEU A 150 -11.43 18.91 -9.31
CA LEU A 150 -12.86 19.25 -9.38
C LEU A 150 -13.41 19.38 -10.81
N LYS A 151 -12.70 18.84 -11.81
CA LYS A 151 -13.10 18.94 -13.23
C LYS A 151 -13.85 17.69 -13.68
N ILE A 152 -14.65 17.82 -14.74
CA ILE A 152 -15.45 16.73 -15.32
C ILE A 152 -14.55 15.66 -15.98
N GLN A 153 -13.44 16.09 -16.58
CA GLN A 153 -12.48 15.18 -17.22
C GLN A 153 -11.75 14.33 -16.19
N ASP A 154 -11.22 13.19 -16.64
CA ASP A 154 -10.40 12.32 -15.78
C ASP A 154 -9.20 13.07 -15.19
N SER A 155 -8.90 12.77 -13.93
CA SER A 155 -7.74 13.32 -13.26
C SER A 155 -6.44 12.84 -13.92
N PRO A 156 -5.50 13.75 -14.27
CA PRO A 156 -4.19 13.38 -14.80
C PRO A 156 -3.21 12.92 -13.69
N ASN A 157 -3.60 13.01 -12.42
CA ASN A 157 -2.70 12.79 -11.29
C ASN A 157 -2.40 11.31 -11.02
N TRP A 158 -3.14 10.41 -11.64
CA TRP A 158 -2.96 8.98 -11.52
C TRP A 158 -3.16 8.27 -12.86
N LYS A 159 -2.60 7.06 -12.96
CA LYS A 159 -2.78 6.17 -14.12
C LYS A 159 -2.64 4.71 -13.70
N PHE A 160 -3.07 3.82 -14.57
CA PHE A 160 -2.67 2.41 -14.49
C PHE A 160 -1.25 2.22 -15.00
N GLY A 161 -0.54 1.24 -14.46
CA GLY A 161 0.73 0.77 -14.96
C GLY A 161 1.12 -0.57 -14.36
N ASN A 162 2.11 -1.23 -14.95
CA ASN A 162 2.69 -2.44 -14.37
C ASN A 162 3.72 -2.04 -13.31
N VAL A 163 3.60 -2.63 -12.14
CA VAL A 163 4.59 -2.53 -11.07
C VAL A 163 5.24 -3.90 -10.97
N ASP A 164 6.49 -3.98 -11.42
CA ASP A 164 7.30 -5.18 -11.27
C ASP A 164 7.65 -5.34 -9.79
N LEU A 165 7.10 -6.39 -9.18
CA LEU A 165 7.49 -6.81 -7.85
C LEU A 165 8.54 -7.90 -8.01
N GLU A 166 9.59 -7.82 -7.20
CA GLU A 166 10.36 -9.01 -6.89
C GLU A 166 9.42 -10.01 -6.19
N ILE A 167 9.42 -11.27 -6.63
CA ILE A 167 8.72 -12.34 -5.90
C ILE A 167 9.37 -12.42 -4.52
N ILE A 168 8.56 -12.31 -3.48
CA ILE A 168 9.04 -12.37 -2.10
C ILE A 168 8.74 -13.76 -1.55
N GLU A 169 9.80 -14.55 -1.38
CA GLU A 169 9.77 -15.83 -0.67
C GLU A 169 9.47 -15.65 0.82
#